data_AF-A0A136L7L6-F1
#
_entry.id   AF-A0A136L7L6-F1
#
_cell.length_a   1.000
_cell.length_b   1.000
_cell.length_c   1.000
_cell.angle_alpha   90.00
_cell.angle_beta   90.00
_cell.angle_gamma   90.00
#
_symmetry.space_group_name_H-M   'P 1'
#
loop_
_entity.id
_entity.type
_entity.pdbx_description
1 polymer ?
#
loop_
_entity_poly.entity_id
_entity_poly.type
_entity_poly.pdbx_seq_one_letter_code
_entity_poly.pdbx_strand_id
1 'polypeptide(L)'
;MSSATSAQSLPSPLKRLRAIITDLRFLRIVGQLVFFALIIFALAQLWNNITSALAANNLTPNITFMEGRAGFEIGGAQGYTPDDSYWEAFVVGLKNTISIIIFGLAGATVIGILGGILLLSGNWLMRTITRFFVEILRNTPLLVQIFIMFFVVVLSLPPLRESIAIPRDGITLISYTVIAYVIAALVLWFVLRKASPSRKTFGWTALATAIVSITLLFWLATAQPAAWGSIYGLGDLSDIRFWVFIALCAAGGAAGLFIPPRLRPSLWGAITGLLIGGLLFYFGIAPTGGLRLELSPVIYLNNRGLVYPEVYATSRFAEWFAFVALGFGLGIGLFLYLRRLTEMTGKPYPRMRYAALVFLAFTILGWIVVTGEPAPQNVLVEQDGALVSVPVEQAIDEELITREQSLLYAPTPIEIVLPERQGLRFGSGQTISPEYSALLLALVIYTAAFIAEIVRAGILAVPRGQLEAARALGLSYPQLLRMVILPQALRVIIPPLTNQYLNLAKNSSLAIAISFADVYQVMNTVGNQSGQSVTSITIVMLTYLVISLIISSAMNWVNSRFQLVTR
;
A
#
# COMPACT_ATOMS: atom_id res chain seq x y z
N MET A 1 7.24 -34.54 85.84
CA MET A 1 6.37 -35.73 85.87
C MET A 1 5.33 -35.61 84.76
N SER A 2 5.39 -36.56 83.82
CA SER A 2 4.34 -37.06 82.91
C SER A 2 3.40 -36.08 82.19
N SER A 3 3.76 -35.69 80.98
CA SER A 3 2.83 -35.21 79.94
C SER A 3 2.18 -36.42 79.24
N ALA A 4 0.91 -36.70 79.53
CA ALA A 4 0.12 -37.68 78.80
C ALA A 4 -0.44 -37.05 77.51
N THR A 5 0.13 -37.43 76.38
CA THR A 5 -0.42 -37.21 75.03
C THR A 5 -1.74 -37.96 74.88
N SER A 6 -2.83 -37.23 74.71
CA SER A 6 -4.15 -37.78 74.37
C SER A 6 -4.19 -38.21 72.90
N ALA A 7 -4.47 -39.50 72.68
CA ALA A 7 -4.70 -40.05 71.34
C ALA A 7 -6.05 -39.54 70.79
N GLN A 8 -6.01 -38.75 69.71
CA GLN A 8 -7.20 -38.34 68.98
C GLN A 8 -7.79 -39.54 68.20
N SER A 9 -9.03 -39.92 68.52
CA SER A 9 -9.77 -40.97 67.81
C SER A 9 -10.12 -40.54 66.38
N LEU A 10 -9.72 -41.33 65.39
CA LEU A 10 -10.05 -41.12 63.97
C LEU A 10 -11.58 -41.12 63.74
N PRO A 11 -12.15 -40.17 62.98
CA PRO A 11 -13.59 -40.11 62.74
C PRO A 11 -14.10 -41.30 61.90
N SER A 12 -15.31 -41.77 62.21
CA SER A 12 -15.97 -42.90 61.54
C SER A 12 -16.13 -42.67 60.01
N PRO A 13 -16.07 -43.72 59.17
CA PRO A 13 -16.10 -43.60 57.72
C PRO A 13 -17.34 -42.84 57.19
N LEU A 14 -18.49 -42.96 57.86
CA LEU A 14 -19.72 -42.24 57.52
C LEU A 14 -19.62 -40.72 57.76
N LYS A 15 -18.87 -40.27 58.79
CA LYS A 15 -18.63 -38.83 59.02
C LYS A 15 -17.70 -38.24 57.98
N ARG A 16 -16.70 -39.00 57.51
CA ARG A 16 -15.81 -38.59 56.42
C ARG A 16 -16.58 -38.43 55.10
N LEU A 17 -17.44 -39.40 54.76
CA LEU A 17 -18.28 -39.33 53.56
C LEU A 17 -19.24 -38.13 53.60
N ARG A 18 -19.91 -37.89 54.74
CA ARG A 18 -20.79 -36.73 54.88
C ARG A 18 -20.02 -35.41 54.77
N ALA A 19 -18.84 -35.32 55.37
CA ALA A 19 -17.97 -34.14 55.26
C ALA A 19 -17.53 -33.86 53.81
N ILE A 20 -17.24 -34.91 53.03
CA ILE A 20 -16.90 -34.79 51.60
C ILE A 20 -18.12 -34.32 50.77
N ILE A 21 -19.31 -34.89 51.01
CA ILE A 21 -20.52 -34.56 50.24
C ILE A 21 -21.05 -33.15 50.58
N THR A 22 -20.84 -32.67 51.81
CA THR A 22 -21.18 -31.29 52.21
C THR A 22 -20.06 -30.29 51.93
N ASP A 23 -18.89 -30.74 51.48
CA ASP A 23 -17.80 -29.84 51.11
C ASP A 23 -18.21 -29.03 49.88
N LEU A 24 -18.18 -27.70 50.03
CA LEU A 24 -18.51 -26.74 48.98
C LEU A 24 -17.63 -26.93 47.74
N ARG A 25 -16.38 -27.38 47.91
CA ARG A 25 -15.47 -27.67 46.78
C ARG A 25 -15.90 -28.90 46.00
N PHE A 26 -16.30 -29.95 46.70
CA PHE A 26 -16.79 -31.19 46.07
C PHE A 26 -18.10 -30.94 45.30
N LEU A 27 -19.07 -30.25 45.90
CA LEU A 27 -20.34 -29.89 45.25
C LEU A 27 -20.14 -29.01 44.00
N ARG A 28 -19.17 -28.09 44.00
CA ARG A 28 -18.83 -27.28 42.83
C ARG A 28 -18.28 -28.12 41.67
N ILE A 29 -17.38 -29.06 41.94
CA ILE A 29 -16.82 -29.96 40.92
C ILE A 29 -17.91 -30.87 40.35
N VAL A 30 -18.71 -31.50 41.22
CA VAL A 30 -19.85 -32.33 40.80
C VAL A 30 -20.85 -31.52 39.99
N GLY A 31 -21.19 -30.30 40.41
CA GLY A 31 -22.06 -29.40 39.66
C GLY A 31 -21.52 -29.04 38.28
N GLN A 32 -20.22 -28.75 38.14
CA GLN A 32 -19.56 -28.50 36.85
C GLN A 32 -19.58 -29.74 35.94
N LEU A 33 -19.32 -30.93 36.50
CA LEU A 33 -19.37 -32.20 35.74
C LEU A 33 -20.78 -32.52 35.25
N VAL A 34 -21.80 -32.36 36.11
CA VAL A 34 -23.20 -32.56 35.73
C VAL A 34 -23.61 -31.57 34.64
N PHE A 35 -23.26 -30.28 34.80
CA PHE A 35 -23.52 -29.27 33.79
C PHE A 35 -22.86 -29.60 32.45
N PHE A 36 -21.59 -30.02 32.48
CA PHE A 36 -20.88 -30.44 31.27
C PHE A 36 -21.50 -31.67 30.60
N ALA A 37 -21.92 -32.67 31.41
CA ALA A 37 -22.62 -33.84 30.92
C ALA A 37 -23.98 -33.48 30.28
N LEU A 38 -24.72 -32.53 30.87
CA LEU A 38 -25.97 -32.01 30.30
C LEU A 38 -25.73 -31.30 28.96
N ILE A 39 -24.65 -30.51 28.84
CA ILE A 39 -24.27 -29.90 27.56
C ILE A 39 -23.95 -30.96 26.51
N ILE A 40 -23.11 -31.95 26.84
CA ILE A 40 -22.76 -33.03 25.91
C ILE A 40 -24.02 -33.79 25.48
N PHE A 41 -24.90 -34.12 26.42
CA PHE A 41 -26.16 -34.79 26.13
C PHE A 41 -27.02 -33.95 25.19
N ALA A 42 -27.21 -32.65 25.47
CA ALA A 42 -27.98 -31.75 24.61
C ALA A 42 -27.39 -31.63 23.20
N LEU A 43 -26.06 -31.51 23.08
CA LEU A 43 -25.37 -31.46 21.79
C LEU A 43 -25.49 -32.78 21.02
N ALA A 44 -25.40 -33.92 21.71
CA ALA A 44 -25.58 -35.23 21.09
C ALA A 44 -27.01 -35.43 20.57
N GLN A 45 -28.02 -35.00 21.32
CA GLN A 45 -29.41 -35.02 20.85
C GLN A 45 -29.60 -34.15 19.60
N LEU A 46 -29.05 -32.94 19.61
CA LEU A 46 -29.10 -32.03 18.47
C LEU A 46 -28.40 -32.62 17.24
N TRP A 47 -27.23 -33.24 17.42
CA TRP A 47 -26.51 -33.91 16.35
C TRP A 47 -27.29 -35.08 15.74
N ASN A 48 -27.88 -35.95 16.57
CA ASN A 48 -28.68 -37.07 16.12
C ASN A 48 -29.92 -36.60 15.34
N ASN A 49 -30.57 -35.54 15.82
CA ASN A 49 -31.73 -34.95 15.12
C ASN A 49 -31.34 -34.38 13.75
N ILE A 50 -30.22 -33.64 13.67
CA ILE A 50 -29.74 -33.07 12.40
C ILE A 50 -29.35 -34.18 11.42
N THR A 51 -28.54 -35.14 11.85
CA THR A 51 -28.06 -36.21 10.96
C THR A 51 -29.19 -37.12 10.48
N SER A 52 -30.16 -37.42 11.34
CA SER A 52 -31.36 -38.19 10.93
C SER A 52 -32.21 -37.40 9.93
N ALA A 53 -32.39 -36.09 10.14
CA ALA A 53 -33.12 -35.23 9.20
C ALA A 53 -32.40 -35.11 7.84
N LEU A 54 -31.07 -35.02 7.85
CA LEU A 54 -30.28 -34.98 6.62
C LEU A 54 -30.31 -36.30 5.87
N ALA A 55 -30.17 -37.42 6.59
CA ALA A 55 -30.24 -38.76 6.00
C ALA A 55 -31.60 -39.04 5.36
N ALA A 56 -32.70 -38.61 6.00
CA ALA A 56 -34.05 -38.72 5.45
C ALA A 56 -34.24 -37.94 4.13
N ASN A 57 -33.42 -36.91 3.87
CA ASN A 57 -33.49 -36.07 2.68
C ASN A 57 -32.37 -36.38 1.65
N ASN A 58 -31.59 -37.45 1.83
CA ASN A 58 -30.40 -37.76 1.01
C ASN A 58 -29.35 -36.62 1.00
N LEU A 59 -29.29 -35.82 2.07
CA LEU A 59 -28.36 -34.70 2.25
C LEU A 59 -27.27 -35.04 3.27
N THR A 60 -26.85 -36.31 3.33
CA THR A 60 -25.76 -36.70 4.21
C THR A 60 -24.51 -35.89 3.85
N PRO A 61 -23.85 -35.24 4.84
CA PRO A 61 -22.66 -34.43 4.58
C PRO A 61 -21.58 -35.25 3.87
N ASN A 62 -21.20 -34.83 2.67
CA ASN A 62 -20.10 -35.40 1.91
C ASN A 62 -19.26 -34.29 1.30
N ILE A 63 -18.05 -34.59 0.83
CA ILE A 63 -17.15 -33.64 0.14
C ILE A 63 -17.16 -33.86 -1.38
N THR A 64 -17.64 -35.02 -1.85
CA THR A 64 -17.66 -35.42 -3.27
C THR A 64 -18.46 -34.47 -4.14
N PHE A 65 -19.46 -33.77 -3.59
CA PHE A 65 -20.20 -32.76 -4.36
C PHE A 65 -19.28 -31.68 -4.95
N MET A 66 -18.12 -31.40 -4.34
CA MET A 66 -17.20 -30.35 -4.79
C MET A 66 -16.54 -30.63 -6.16
N GLU A 67 -16.51 -31.88 -6.58
CA GLU A 67 -16.04 -32.28 -7.93
C GLU A 67 -17.10 -31.99 -9.00
N GLY A 68 -18.33 -31.67 -8.58
CA GLY A 68 -19.42 -31.30 -9.47
C GLY A 68 -19.17 -29.96 -10.17
N ARG A 69 -19.77 -29.82 -11.36
CA ARG A 69 -19.75 -28.59 -12.16
C ARG A 69 -20.42 -27.46 -11.40
N ALA A 70 -19.79 -26.28 -11.41
CA ALA A 70 -20.22 -25.12 -10.67
C ALA A 70 -21.55 -24.55 -11.20
N GLY A 71 -21.67 -24.34 -12.51
CA GLY A 71 -22.92 -23.89 -13.13
C GLY A 71 -23.31 -22.43 -12.81
N PHE A 72 -22.39 -21.62 -12.29
CA PHE A 72 -22.60 -20.18 -12.06
C PHE A 72 -21.35 -19.37 -12.41
N GLU A 73 -21.57 -18.12 -12.85
CA GLU A 73 -20.50 -17.17 -13.12
C GLU A 73 -20.01 -16.46 -11.86
N ILE A 74 -18.70 -16.21 -11.80
CA ILE A 74 -18.07 -15.37 -10.77
C ILE A 74 -17.53 -14.12 -11.44
N GLY A 75 -18.15 -12.96 -11.13
CA GLY A 75 -17.77 -11.67 -11.70
C GLY A 75 -16.31 -11.32 -11.39
N GLY A 76 -15.54 -10.99 -12.44
CA GLY A 76 -14.14 -10.55 -12.32
C GLY A 76 -13.11 -11.67 -12.07
N ALA A 77 -13.52 -12.95 -12.09
CA ALA A 77 -12.60 -14.06 -11.98
C ALA A 77 -11.86 -14.30 -13.31
N GLN A 78 -10.52 -14.20 -13.30
CA GLN A 78 -9.69 -14.55 -14.45
C GLN A 78 -9.44 -16.06 -14.50
N GLY A 79 -9.71 -16.68 -15.65
CA GLY A 79 -9.47 -18.12 -15.85
C GLY A 79 -10.46 -19.03 -15.13
N TYR A 80 -11.68 -18.57 -14.86
CA TYR A 80 -12.77 -19.38 -14.33
C TYR A 80 -13.97 -19.35 -15.28
N THR A 81 -14.59 -20.50 -15.49
CA THR A 81 -15.82 -20.65 -16.27
C THR A 81 -16.89 -21.37 -15.46
N PRO A 82 -18.19 -21.19 -15.76
CA PRO A 82 -19.27 -21.96 -15.12
C PRO A 82 -19.19 -23.48 -15.38
N ASP A 83 -18.33 -23.92 -16.30
CA ASP A 83 -18.11 -25.34 -16.61
C ASP A 83 -17.09 -25.99 -15.67
N ASP A 84 -16.33 -25.16 -14.96
CA ASP A 84 -15.38 -25.57 -13.94
C ASP A 84 -16.09 -26.19 -12.73
N SER A 85 -15.34 -26.90 -11.90
CA SER A 85 -15.80 -27.53 -10.66
C SER A 85 -16.05 -26.52 -9.53
N TYR A 86 -16.81 -26.94 -8.51
CA TYR A 86 -16.92 -26.16 -7.28
C TYR A 86 -15.58 -25.99 -6.55
N TRP A 87 -14.58 -26.86 -6.79
CA TRP A 87 -13.24 -26.69 -6.24
C TRP A 87 -12.55 -25.45 -6.82
N GLU A 88 -12.66 -25.23 -8.12
CA GLU A 88 -12.14 -24.04 -8.78
C GLU A 88 -12.90 -22.79 -8.34
N ALA A 89 -14.23 -22.86 -8.22
CA ALA A 89 -15.03 -21.78 -7.67
C ALA A 89 -14.57 -21.39 -6.24
N PHE A 90 -14.36 -22.38 -5.37
CA PHE A 90 -13.85 -22.15 -4.01
C PHE A 90 -12.47 -21.46 -4.02
N VAL A 91 -11.55 -21.89 -4.89
CA VAL A 91 -10.22 -21.27 -5.02
C VAL A 91 -10.32 -19.82 -5.49
N VAL A 92 -11.23 -19.50 -6.40
CA VAL A 92 -11.51 -18.11 -6.82
C VAL A 92 -11.99 -17.29 -5.62
N GLY A 93 -12.99 -17.78 -4.88
CA GLY A 93 -13.47 -17.13 -3.66
C GLY A 93 -12.35 -16.91 -2.63
N LEU A 94 -11.47 -17.91 -2.47
CA LEU A 94 -10.31 -17.87 -1.56
C LEU A 94 -9.30 -16.80 -1.97
N LYS A 95 -8.95 -16.72 -3.26
CA LYS A 95 -8.08 -15.67 -3.79
C LYS A 95 -8.68 -14.28 -3.53
N ASN A 96 -9.98 -14.11 -3.78
CA ASN A 96 -10.69 -12.86 -3.54
C ASN A 96 -10.67 -12.45 -2.05
N THR A 97 -11.00 -13.37 -1.14
CA THR A 97 -10.95 -13.12 0.31
C THR A 97 -9.54 -12.76 0.77
N ILE A 98 -8.52 -13.53 0.37
CA ILE A 98 -7.13 -13.26 0.75
C ILE A 98 -6.67 -11.90 0.21
N SER A 99 -7.00 -11.58 -1.04
CA SER A 99 -6.68 -10.28 -1.64
C SER A 99 -7.27 -9.13 -0.82
N ILE A 100 -8.57 -9.18 -0.50
CA ILE A 100 -9.21 -8.16 0.33
C ILE A 100 -8.58 -8.04 1.71
N ILE A 101 -8.21 -9.17 2.33
CA ILE A 101 -7.55 -9.14 3.64
C ILE A 101 -6.18 -8.48 3.54
N ILE A 102 -5.35 -8.85 2.56
CA ILE A 102 -3.99 -8.31 2.42
C ILE A 102 -4.04 -6.80 2.17
N PHE A 103 -4.78 -6.37 1.13
CA PHE A 103 -4.88 -4.96 0.79
C PHE A 103 -5.64 -4.16 1.85
N GLY A 104 -6.65 -4.76 2.47
CA GLY A 104 -7.41 -4.17 3.55
C GLY A 104 -6.55 -3.91 4.79
N LEU A 105 -5.78 -4.90 5.23
CA LEU A 105 -4.86 -4.75 6.37
C LEU A 105 -3.76 -3.73 6.09
N ALA A 106 -3.16 -3.78 4.90
CA ALA A 106 -2.14 -2.82 4.50
C ALA A 106 -2.67 -1.39 4.49
N GLY A 107 -3.79 -1.15 3.78
CA GLY A 107 -4.44 0.15 3.69
C GLY A 107 -4.90 0.69 5.05
N ALA A 108 -5.59 -0.15 5.84
CA ALA A 108 -6.07 0.22 7.16
C ALA A 108 -4.93 0.59 8.12
N THR A 109 -3.81 -0.11 8.04
CA THR A 109 -2.65 0.16 8.89
C THR A 109 -1.99 1.48 8.52
N VAL A 110 -1.78 1.74 7.22
CA VAL A 110 -1.18 2.99 6.75
C VAL A 110 -2.08 4.18 7.12
N ILE A 111 -3.36 4.13 6.74
CA ILE A 111 -4.30 5.22 7.00
C ILE A 111 -4.56 5.37 8.50
N GLY A 112 -4.65 4.27 9.24
CA GLY A 112 -4.86 4.29 10.68
C GLY A 112 -3.69 4.88 11.44
N ILE A 113 -2.45 4.52 11.11
CA ILE A 113 -1.26 5.14 11.74
C ILE A 113 -1.21 6.63 11.42
N LEU A 114 -1.44 7.03 10.17
CA LEU A 114 -1.51 8.44 9.78
C LEU A 114 -2.62 9.17 10.55
N GLY A 115 -3.82 8.60 10.64
CA GLY A 115 -4.92 9.12 11.43
C GLY A 115 -4.57 9.28 12.91
N GLY A 116 -3.91 8.29 13.51
CA GLY A 116 -3.43 8.35 14.89
C GLY A 116 -2.44 9.49 15.14
N ILE A 117 -1.53 9.71 14.20
CA ILE A 117 -0.58 10.85 14.25
C ILE A 117 -1.33 12.18 14.10
N LEU A 118 -2.29 12.27 13.16
CA LEU A 118 -3.10 13.48 12.96
C LEU A 118 -3.95 13.83 14.19
N LEU A 119 -4.47 12.83 14.91
CA LEU A 119 -5.17 13.02 16.18
C LEU A 119 -4.28 13.58 17.29
N LEU A 120 -2.97 13.34 17.23
CA LEU A 120 -1.98 13.89 18.17
C LEU A 120 -1.37 15.20 17.71
N SER A 121 -1.70 15.66 16.49
CA SER A 121 -1.15 16.87 15.94
C SER A 121 -1.54 18.10 16.77
N GLY A 122 -0.62 19.05 16.91
CA GLY A 122 -0.88 20.33 17.58
C GLY A 122 -1.82 21.25 16.78
N ASN A 123 -2.05 20.96 15.50
CA ASN A 123 -2.97 21.72 14.66
C ASN A 123 -4.42 21.35 14.99
N TRP A 124 -5.16 22.32 15.54
CA TRP A 124 -6.55 22.12 15.94
C TRP A 124 -7.42 21.63 14.79
N LEU A 125 -7.28 22.17 13.58
CA LEU A 125 -8.13 21.82 12.45
C LEU A 125 -7.95 20.35 12.05
N MET A 126 -6.70 19.92 11.85
CA MET A 126 -6.38 18.54 11.46
C MET A 126 -6.85 17.54 12.52
N ARG A 127 -6.60 17.86 13.80
CA ARG A 127 -7.04 17.02 14.92
C ARG A 127 -8.57 16.92 15.01
N THR A 128 -9.29 18.04 14.85
CA THR A 128 -10.76 18.08 14.95
C THR A 128 -11.41 17.34 13.79
N ILE A 129 -10.96 17.58 12.55
CA ILE A 129 -11.45 16.86 11.36
C ILE A 129 -11.23 15.36 11.52
N THR A 130 -10.01 14.95 11.87
CA THR A 130 -9.69 13.52 12.03
C THR A 130 -10.52 12.89 13.14
N ARG A 131 -10.73 13.60 14.27
CA ARG A 131 -11.56 13.10 15.38
C ARG A 131 -13.00 12.86 14.93
N PHE A 132 -13.60 13.82 14.23
CA PHE A 132 -14.97 13.70 13.73
C PHE A 132 -15.11 12.49 12.80
N PHE A 133 -14.20 12.33 11.84
CA PHE A 133 -14.19 11.17 10.94
C PHE A 133 -14.06 9.85 11.72
N VAL A 134 -13.09 9.76 12.65
CA VAL A 134 -12.87 8.53 13.44
C VAL A 134 -14.07 8.20 14.32
N GLU A 135 -14.71 9.20 14.91
CA GLU A 135 -15.88 9.02 15.78
C GLU A 135 -17.10 8.51 14.98
N ILE A 136 -17.38 9.08 13.82
CA ILE A 136 -18.48 8.61 12.95
C ILE A 136 -18.23 7.17 12.51
N LEU A 137 -17.03 6.88 12.00
CA LEU A 137 -16.71 5.58 11.42
C LEU A 137 -16.72 4.45 12.46
N ARG A 138 -16.33 4.74 13.70
CA ARG A 138 -16.35 3.73 14.78
C ARG A 138 -17.76 3.49 15.33
N ASN A 139 -18.63 4.49 15.25
CA ASN A 139 -19.99 4.43 15.80
C ASN A 139 -21.06 4.04 14.76
N THR A 140 -20.67 3.78 13.51
CA THR A 140 -21.57 3.31 12.45
C THR A 140 -21.28 1.84 12.12
N PRO A 141 -22.32 1.00 11.93
CA PRO A 141 -22.11 -0.41 11.57
C PRO A 141 -21.37 -0.54 10.25
N LEU A 142 -20.39 -1.45 10.19
CA LEU A 142 -19.59 -1.68 8.98
C LEU A 142 -20.47 -2.07 7.78
N LEU A 143 -21.51 -2.88 7.99
CA LEU A 143 -22.45 -3.24 6.93
C LEU A 143 -23.05 -2.00 6.25
N VAL A 144 -23.48 -1.01 7.04
CA VAL A 144 -24.02 0.26 6.51
C VAL A 144 -22.95 1.02 5.73
N GLN A 145 -21.70 1.01 6.20
CA GLN A 145 -20.59 1.64 5.47
C GLN A 145 -20.31 0.94 4.13
N ILE A 146 -20.39 -0.39 4.07
CA ILE A 146 -20.28 -1.15 2.81
C ILE A 146 -21.39 -0.73 1.85
N PHE A 147 -22.64 -0.65 2.32
CA PHE A 147 -23.77 -0.16 1.51
C PHE A 147 -23.54 1.25 0.98
N ILE A 148 -23.09 2.18 1.82
CA ILE A 148 -22.80 3.56 1.41
C ILE A 148 -21.67 3.59 0.39
N MET A 149 -20.57 2.89 0.63
CA MET A 149 -19.44 2.86 -0.30
C MET A 149 -19.85 2.28 -1.65
N PHE A 150 -20.68 1.25 -1.67
CA PHE A 150 -21.12 0.64 -2.92
C PHE A 150 -22.17 1.50 -3.64
N PHE A 151 -23.34 1.71 -3.03
CA PHE A 151 -24.47 2.36 -3.70
C PHE A 151 -24.31 3.87 -3.86
N VAL A 152 -23.66 4.55 -2.90
CA VAL A 152 -23.56 6.01 -2.91
C VAL A 152 -22.24 6.47 -3.51
N VAL A 153 -21.12 5.82 -3.20
CA VAL A 153 -19.81 6.29 -3.69
C VAL A 153 -19.48 5.67 -5.05
N VAL A 154 -19.39 4.35 -5.14
CA VAL A 154 -18.91 3.68 -6.35
C VAL A 154 -19.93 3.73 -7.49
N LEU A 155 -21.21 3.45 -7.23
CA LEU A 155 -22.22 3.47 -8.31
C LEU A 155 -22.59 4.89 -8.78
N SER A 156 -22.31 5.92 -7.98
CA SER A 156 -22.49 7.33 -8.39
C SER A 156 -21.31 7.88 -9.19
N LEU A 157 -20.26 7.09 -9.41
CA LEU A 157 -19.19 7.46 -10.33
C LEU A 157 -19.74 7.61 -11.76
N PRO A 158 -19.07 8.39 -12.62
CA PRO A 158 -19.53 8.57 -14.00
C PRO A 158 -19.68 7.23 -14.74
N PRO A 159 -20.64 7.16 -15.69
CA PRO A 159 -20.75 6.00 -16.56
C PRO A 159 -19.47 5.83 -17.38
N LEU A 160 -19.23 4.59 -17.84
CA LEU A 160 -18.02 4.22 -18.59
C LEU A 160 -17.65 5.17 -19.76
N ARG A 161 -18.66 5.75 -20.44
CA ARG A 161 -18.45 6.69 -21.55
C ARG A 161 -17.79 8.00 -21.11
N GLU A 162 -17.98 8.39 -19.86
CA GLU A 162 -17.47 9.62 -19.24
C GLU A 162 -16.52 9.28 -18.08
N SER A 163 -15.81 8.15 -18.17
CA SER A 163 -14.87 7.68 -17.16
C SER A 163 -13.85 8.76 -16.81
N ILE A 164 -13.56 8.92 -15.52
CA ILE A 164 -12.55 9.84 -15.03
C ILE A 164 -11.17 9.23 -15.32
N ALA A 165 -10.44 9.84 -16.24
CA ALA A 165 -9.06 9.49 -16.58
C ALA A 165 -8.04 10.16 -15.64
N ILE A 166 -7.06 9.39 -15.15
CA ILE A 166 -5.97 9.85 -14.28
C ILE A 166 -4.62 9.37 -14.84
N PRO A 167 -3.74 10.29 -15.30
CA PRO A 167 -4.01 11.70 -15.59
C PRO A 167 -5.10 11.86 -16.66
N ARG A 168 -5.70 13.05 -16.76
CA ARG A 168 -6.70 13.31 -17.81
C ARG A 168 -6.07 13.15 -19.18
N ASP A 169 -6.76 12.43 -20.06
CA ASP A 169 -6.44 12.31 -21.48
C ASP A 169 -6.16 13.70 -22.07
N GLY A 170 -4.99 13.86 -22.68
CA GLY A 170 -4.71 15.02 -23.51
C GLY A 170 -3.25 15.45 -23.57
N ILE A 171 -3.03 16.46 -24.42
CA ILE A 171 -1.74 17.13 -24.54
C ILE A 171 -1.71 18.27 -23.52
N THR A 172 -0.99 18.07 -22.42
CA THR A 172 -0.73 19.16 -21.49
C THR A 172 0.50 19.92 -21.99
N LEU A 173 0.32 21.22 -22.27
CA LEU A 173 1.43 22.09 -22.63
C LEU A 173 1.94 22.77 -21.37
N ILE A 174 3.08 22.32 -20.85
CA ILE A 174 3.76 23.00 -19.75
C ILE A 174 4.60 24.12 -20.37
N SER A 175 4.18 25.37 -20.17
CA SER A 175 4.94 26.52 -20.67
C SER A 175 6.37 26.52 -20.11
N TYR A 176 7.35 26.83 -20.96
CA TYR A 176 8.74 26.92 -20.55
C TYR A 176 8.99 27.97 -19.45
N THR A 177 8.09 28.96 -19.31
CA THR A 177 8.06 29.90 -18.17
C THR A 177 7.92 29.19 -16.82
N VAL A 178 6.99 28.24 -16.72
CA VAL A 178 6.71 27.49 -15.49
C VAL A 178 7.90 26.62 -15.14
N ILE A 179 8.50 25.98 -16.15
CA ILE A 179 9.74 25.20 -16.00
C ILE A 179 10.87 26.08 -15.46
N ALA A 180 11.04 27.29 -16.01
CA ALA A 180 12.03 28.25 -15.53
C ALA A 180 11.82 28.64 -14.06
N TYR A 181 10.58 28.89 -13.63
CA TYR A 181 10.27 29.18 -12.22
C TYR A 181 10.60 28.00 -11.30
N VAL A 182 10.31 26.77 -11.71
CA VAL A 182 10.63 25.56 -10.93
C VAL A 182 12.14 25.37 -10.81
N ILE A 183 12.89 25.54 -11.91
CA ILE A 183 14.36 25.48 -11.88
C ILE A 183 14.93 26.56 -10.96
N ALA A 184 14.43 27.80 -11.05
CA ALA A 184 14.84 28.88 -10.17
C ALA A 184 14.56 28.57 -8.70
N ALA A 185 13.39 28.01 -8.39
CA ALA A 185 13.02 27.59 -7.05
C ALA A 185 13.96 26.49 -6.51
N LEU A 186 14.33 25.51 -7.35
CA LEU A 186 15.25 24.42 -6.98
C LEU A 186 16.69 24.91 -6.77
N VAL A 187 17.19 25.75 -7.68
CA VAL A 187 18.53 26.34 -7.59
C VAL A 187 18.63 27.22 -6.35
N LEU A 188 17.66 28.12 -6.14
CA LEU A 188 17.60 28.93 -4.93
C LEU A 188 17.47 28.05 -3.68
N TRP A 189 16.61 27.04 -3.67
CA TRP A 189 16.50 26.14 -2.53
C TRP A 189 17.84 25.49 -2.18
N PHE A 190 18.62 25.03 -3.16
CA PHE A 190 19.93 24.41 -2.93
C PHE A 190 20.98 25.42 -2.42
N VAL A 191 21.04 26.62 -3.03
CA VAL A 191 21.94 27.71 -2.65
C VAL A 191 21.62 28.22 -1.24
N LEU A 192 20.33 28.41 -0.96
CA LEU A 192 19.81 28.91 0.31
C LEU A 192 19.96 27.88 1.44
N ARG A 193 19.85 26.58 1.14
CA ARG A 193 20.02 25.51 2.14
C ARG A 193 21.46 25.43 2.68
N LYS A 194 22.45 25.89 1.90
CA LYS A 194 23.84 26.07 2.36
C LYS A 194 24.05 27.34 3.18
N ALA A 195 23.15 28.33 3.07
CA ALA A 195 23.27 29.65 3.69
C ALA A 195 22.39 29.79 4.95
N SER A 196 22.84 29.21 6.07
CA SER A 196 22.38 29.41 7.47
C SER A 196 20.86 29.26 7.83
N PRO A 197 20.48 28.52 8.89
CA PRO A 197 19.09 28.14 9.20
C PRO A 197 18.11 29.26 9.61
N SER A 198 18.53 30.51 9.84
CA SER A 198 17.75 31.49 10.61
C SER A 198 16.86 32.44 9.83
N ARG A 199 16.69 32.30 8.50
CA ARG A 199 15.92 33.32 7.72
C ARG A 199 14.92 32.73 6.73
N LYS A 200 13.74 32.31 7.21
CA LYS A 200 12.59 31.99 6.34
C LYS A 200 12.19 33.16 5.42
N THR A 201 12.31 34.41 5.90
CA THR A 201 12.01 35.62 5.13
C THR A 201 12.99 35.86 3.98
N PHE A 202 14.22 35.34 4.08
CA PHE A 202 15.26 35.46 3.05
C PHE A 202 14.97 34.59 1.83
N GLY A 203 14.30 33.44 2.02
CA GLY A 203 13.94 32.55 0.92
C GLY A 203 12.80 33.09 0.05
N TRP A 204 11.77 33.68 0.66
CA TRP A 204 10.61 34.20 -0.08
C TRP A 204 10.93 35.43 -0.93
N THR A 205 11.79 36.34 -0.44
CA THR A 205 12.18 37.54 -1.21
C THR A 205 13.09 37.20 -2.40
N ALA A 206 13.98 36.23 -2.24
CA ALA A 206 14.80 35.70 -3.33
C ALA A 206 13.94 34.99 -4.39
N LEU A 207 12.97 34.17 -3.96
CA LEU A 207 12.05 33.51 -4.89
C LEU A 207 11.20 34.53 -5.66
N ALA A 208 10.62 35.52 -4.98
CA ALA A 208 9.78 36.53 -5.61
C ALA A 208 10.54 37.33 -6.67
N THR A 209 11.77 37.75 -6.36
CA THR A 209 12.60 38.50 -7.31
C THR A 209 13.09 37.65 -8.48
N ALA A 210 13.38 36.36 -8.27
CA ALA A 210 13.69 35.45 -9.37
C ALA A 210 12.52 35.28 -10.34
N ILE A 211 11.31 35.10 -9.82
CA ILE A 211 10.09 35.01 -10.64
C ILE A 211 9.93 36.30 -11.45
N VAL A 212 9.98 37.47 -10.80
CA VAL A 212 9.85 38.77 -11.47
C VAL A 212 10.89 38.96 -12.57
N SER A 213 12.16 38.62 -12.31
CA SER A 213 13.24 38.74 -13.31
C SER A 213 13.03 37.81 -14.51
N ILE A 214 12.60 36.56 -14.29
CA ILE A 214 12.26 35.62 -15.36
C ILE A 214 11.07 36.16 -16.18
N THR A 215 10.00 36.60 -15.52
CA THR A 215 8.81 37.15 -16.20
C THR A 215 9.18 38.37 -17.03
N LEU A 216 9.99 39.28 -16.49
CA LEU A 216 10.40 40.51 -17.17
C LEU A 216 11.25 40.20 -18.41
N LEU A 217 12.23 39.29 -18.30
CA LEU A 217 13.06 38.88 -19.44
C LEU A 217 12.23 38.26 -20.54
N PHE A 218 11.34 37.33 -20.18
CA PHE A 218 10.49 36.64 -21.14
C PHE A 218 9.50 37.61 -21.81
N TRP A 219 8.96 38.57 -21.05
CA TRP A 219 8.12 39.63 -21.61
C TRP A 219 8.90 40.52 -22.58
N LEU A 220 10.09 41.01 -22.21
CA LEU A 220 10.96 41.82 -23.07
C LEU A 220 11.35 41.10 -24.37
N ALA A 221 11.72 39.83 -24.24
CA ALA A 221 12.02 38.95 -25.35
C ALA A 221 10.85 38.83 -26.35
N THR A 222 9.62 38.70 -25.84
CA THR A 222 8.42 38.63 -26.69
C THR A 222 7.95 39.98 -27.24
N ALA A 223 8.12 41.06 -26.47
CA ALA A 223 7.63 42.40 -26.81
C ALA A 223 8.50 43.11 -27.86
N GLN A 224 9.78 42.73 -28.00
CA GLN A 224 10.73 43.31 -28.96
C GLN A 224 11.48 42.24 -29.78
N PRO A 225 10.78 41.45 -30.62
CA PRO A 225 11.38 40.33 -31.34
C PRO A 225 12.53 40.74 -32.26
N ALA A 226 12.49 41.94 -32.85
CA ALA A 226 13.54 42.43 -33.74
C ALA A 226 14.87 42.74 -33.01
N ALA A 227 14.80 43.21 -31.76
CA ALA A 227 16.00 43.51 -30.97
C ALA A 227 16.63 42.23 -30.40
N TRP A 228 15.80 41.29 -29.95
CA TRP A 228 16.25 40.08 -29.26
C TRP A 228 16.35 38.85 -30.17
N GLY A 229 15.74 38.87 -31.35
CA GLY A 229 15.78 37.78 -32.33
C GLY A 229 17.16 37.49 -32.89
N SER A 230 18.11 38.43 -32.74
CA SER A 230 19.52 38.24 -33.11
C SER A 230 20.35 37.48 -32.07
N ILE A 231 19.76 37.15 -30.91
CA ILE A 231 20.39 36.44 -29.77
C ILE A 231 19.61 35.15 -29.47
N TYR A 232 18.31 35.15 -29.80
CA TYR A 232 17.40 34.03 -29.61
C TYR A 232 17.70 32.86 -30.56
N GLY A 233 17.85 31.64 -30.01
CA GLY A 233 17.89 30.41 -30.81
C GLY A 233 19.21 30.11 -31.52
N LEU A 234 20.29 30.83 -31.21
CA LEU A 234 21.61 30.58 -31.78
C LEU A 234 22.27 29.36 -31.15
N GLY A 235 22.12 29.16 -29.83
CA GLY A 235 22.74 28.04 -29.10
C GLY A 235 24.27 27.92 -29.25
N ASP A 236 24.93 28.93 -29.81
CA ASP A 236 26.32 28.89 -30.24
C ASP A 236 27.23 29.42 -29.13
N LEU A 237 27.90 28.49 -28.45
CA LEU A 237 28.83 28.83 -27.37
C LEU A 237 30.05 29.66 -27.83
N SER A 238 30.26 29.83 -29.14
CA SER A 238 31.33 30.67 -29.69
C SER A 238 30.96 32.15 -29.81
N ASP A 239 29.67 32.51 -29.66
CA ASP A 239 29.23 33.91 -29.70
C ASP A 239 29.71 34.66 -28.44
N ILE A 240 30.40 35.78 -28.67
CA ILE A 240 30.90 36.66 -27.61
C ILE A 240 29.77 37.21 -26.74
N ARG A 241 28.55 37.40 -27.28
CA ARG A 241 27.40 37.93 -26.54
C ARG A 241 26.96 37.00 -25.42
N PHE A 242 27.06 35.68 -25.61
CA PHE A 242 26.79 34.68 -24.58
C PHE A 242 27.72 34.85 -23.38
N TRP A 243 29.03 34.94 -23.65
CA TRP A 243 30.04 35.09 -22.60
C TRP A 243 29.95 36.44 -21.90
N VAL A 244 29.61 37.51 -22.61
CA VAL A 244 29.32 38.83 -22.02
C VAL A 244 28.13 38.75 -21.06
N PHE A 245 27.05 38.08 -21.45
CA PHE A 245 25.88 37.88 -20.58
C PHE A 245 26.21 37.08 -19.30
N ILE A 246 26.96 35.99 -19.44
CA ILE A 246 27.43 35.19 -18.29
C ILE A 246 28.34 36.01 -17.38
N ALA A 247 29.28 36.77 -17.96
CA ALA A 247 30.17 37.65 -17.22
C ALA A 247 29.40 38.73 -16.44
N LEU A 248 28.35 39.32 -17.03
CA LEU A 248 27.49 40.29 -16.35
C LEU A 248 26.72 39.67 -15.17
N CYS A 249 26.18 38.46 -15.34
CA CYS A 249 25.52 37.74 -14.26
C CYS A 249 26.50 37.38 -13.12
N ALA A 250 27.72 36.95 -13.47
CA ALA A 250 28.77 36.64 -12.51
C ALA A 250 29.27 37.90 -11.76
N ALA A 251 29.46 39.01 -12.48
CA ALA A 251 29.82 40.31 -11.91
C ALA A 251 28.73 40.83 -10.96
N GLY A 252 27.45 40.69 -11.33
CA GLY A 252 26.32 41.00 -10.45
C GLY A 252 26.31 40.13 -9.18
N GLY A 253 26.63 38.84 -9.31
CA GLY A 253 26.76 37.93 -8.17
C GLY A 253 27.88 38.34 -7.21
N ALA A 254 29.04 38.72 -7.76
CA ALA A 254 30.17 39.22 -6.97
C ALA A 254 29.87 40.57 -6.32
N ALA A 255 29.18 41.48 -7.01
CA ALA A 255 28.73 42.76 -6.48
C ALA A 255 27.79 42.59 -5.28
N GLY A 256 27.01 41.49 -5.24
CA GLY A 256 26.15 41.14 -4.11
C GLY A 256 26.87 40.94 -2.78
N LEU A 257 28.19 40.73 -2.78
CA LEU A 257 29.00 40.68 -1.56
C LEU A 257 29.11 42.06 -0.89
N PHE A 258 29.07 43.14 -1.67
CA PHE A 258 29.21 44.52 -1.20
C PHE A 258 27.86 45.20 -0.86
N ILE A 259 26.74 44.52 -1.14
CA ILE A 259 25.39 45.04 -0.93
C ILE A 259 24.89 44.75 0.50
N PRO A 260 24.09 45.67 1.10
CA PRO A 260 23.55 45.50 2.45
C PRO A 260 22.87 44.15 2.66
N PRO A 261 23.04 43.48 3.82
CA PRO A 261 22.48 42.15 4.09
C PRO A 261 20.96 42.02 3.93
N ARG A 262 20.23 43.14 3.97
CA ARG A 262 18.78 43.19 3.76
C ARG A 262 18.37 43.00 2.30
N LEU A 263 19.21 43.45 1.34
CA LEU A 263 18.92 43.44 -0.10
C LEU A 263 19.56 42.26 -0.83
N ARG A 264 20.53 41.58 -0.21
CA ARG A 264 21.19 40.38 -0.76
C ARG A 264 20.22 39.33 -1.31
N PRO A 265 19.15 38.89 -0.62
CA PRO A 265 18.30 37.83 -1.15
C PRO A 265 17.57 38.26 -2.44
N SER A 266 17.10 39.50 -2.49
CA SER A 266 16.47 40.08 -3.68
C SER A 266 17.43 40.14 -4.87
N LEU A 267 18.70 40.45 -4.62
CA LEU A 267 19.72 40.50 -5.66
C LEU A 267 20.08 39.10 -6.18
N TRP A 268 20.29 38.14 -5.27
CA TRP A 268 20.56 36.75 -5.64
C TRP A 268 19.37 36.13 -6.39
N GLY A 269 18.15 36.43 -5.96
CA GLY A 269 16.93 36.06 -6.68
C GLY A 269 16.92 36.63 -8.10
N ALA A 270 17.12 37.94 -8.23
CA ALA A 270 17.15 38.60 -9.53
C ALA A 270 18.23 38.04 -10.47
N ILE A 271 19.46 37.83 -10.01
CA ILE A 271 20.55 37.27 -10.82
C ILE A 271 20.25 35.82 -11.22
N THR A 272 19.72 35.02 -10.31
CA THR A 272 19.35 33.62 -10.61
C THR A 272 18.23 33.59 -11.65
N GLY A 273 17.23 34.46 -11.51
CA GLY A 273 16.15 34.59 -12.49
C GLY A 273 16.64 35.11 -13.84
N LEU A 274 17.55 36.08 -13.85
CA LEU A 274 18.17 36.60 -15.07
C LEU A 274 18.96 35.52 -15.80
N LEU A 275 19.82 34.79 -15.08
CA LEU A 275 20.67 33.74 -15.64
C LEU A 275 19.84 32.59 -16.22
N ILE A 276 18.84 32.10 -15.49
CA ILE A 276 17.96 31.02 -15.96
C ILE A 276 17.12 31.48 -17.15
N GLY A 277 16.47 32.64 -17.04
CA GLY A 277 15.65 33.18 -18.13
C GLY A 277 16.48 33.45 -19.39
N GLY A 278 17.65 34.06 -19.24
CA GLY A 278 18.54 34.38 -20.35
C GLY A 278 19.12 33.14 -21.02
N LEU A 279 19.51 32.11 -20.26
CA LEU A 279 19.99 30.84 -20.83
C LEU A 279 18.90 30.11 -21.63
N LEU A 280 17.70 29.98 -21.06
CA LEU A 280 16.59 29.34 -21.76
C LEU A 280 16.29 30.07 -23.07
N PHE A 281 16.24 31.39 -23.02
CA PHE A 281 16.03 32.21 -24.21
C PHE A 281 17.16 32.06 -25.25
N TYR A 282 18.42 32.05 -24.82
CA TYR A 282 19.59 31.93 -25.69
C TYR A 282 19.61 30.62 -26.49
N PHE A 283 19.26 29.50 -25.84
CA PHE A 283 19.17 28.18 -26.48
C PHE A 283 17.88 27.96 -27.28
N GLY A 284 17.10 29.02 -27.57
CA GLY A 284 15.93 28.94 -28.42
C GLY A 284 14.70 28.33 -27.76
N ILE A 285 14.68 28.28 -26.43
CA ILE A 285 13.51 27.82 -25.68
C ILE A 285 12.52 29.00 -25.59
N ALA A 286 11.52 28.99 -26.47
CA ALA A 286 10.56 30.08 -26.64
C ALA A 286 9.81 30.40 -25.34
N PRO A 287 9.70 31.67 -24.91
CA PRO A 287 8.86 32.05 -23.77
C PRO A 287 7.40 31.61 -23.90
N THR A 288 6.87 31.62 -25.12
CA THR A 288 5.50 31.23 -25.48
C THR A 288 5.36 29.75 -25.83
N GLY A 289 6.48 29.03 -25.95
CA GLY A 289 6.49 27.60 -26.15
C GLY A 289 6.22 26.83 -24.86
N GLY A 290 6.06 25.53 -25.00
CA GLY A 290 5.98 24.64 -23.87
C GLY A 290 6.30 23.21 -24.25
N LEU A 291 6.65 22.43 -23.24
CA LEU A 291 6.81 20.99 -23.39
C LEU A 291 5.42 20.39 -23.62
N ARG A 292 5.21 19.78 -24.78
CA ARG A 292 4.01 19.00 -25.08
C ARG A 292 4.16 17.65 -24.41
N LEU A 293 3.38 17.42 -23.34
CA LEU A 293 3.28 16.13 -22.68
C LEU A 293 1.97 15.49 -23.10
N GLU A 294 2.07 14.47 -23.94
CA GLU A 294 0.99 13.52 -24.19
C GLU A 294 0.84 12.67 -22.93
N LEU A 295 -0.22 12.95 -22.17
CA LEU A 295 -0.56 12.19 -20.98
C LEU A 295 -1.59 11.14 -21.37
N SER A 296 -1.11 9.92 -21.59
CA SER A 296 -1.97 8.75 -21.64
C SER A 296 -2.48 8.44 -20.22
N PRO A 297 -3.78 8.21 -20.02
CA PRO A 297 -4.32 7.86 -18.73
C PRO A 297 -3.78 6.52 -18.31
N VAL A 298 -3.38 6.47 -17.06
CA VAL A 298 -2.88 5.25 -16.44
C VAL A 298 -4.04 4.54 -15.74
N ILE A 299 -4.99 5.31 -15.20
CA ILE A 299 -6.12 4.78 -14.44
C ILE A 299 -7.41 5.41 -14.95
N TYR A 300 -8.44 4.60 -15.16
CA TYR A 300 -9.80 5.05 -15.42
C TYR A 300 -10.71 4.66 -14.26
N LEU A 301 -11.51 5.61 -13.80
CA LEU A 301 -12.50 5.40 -12.74
C LEU A 301 -13.91 5.62 -13.29
N ASN A 302 -14.79 4.65 -13.08
CA ASN A 302 -16.17 4.69 -13.54
C ASN A 302 -17.10 3.84 -12.64
N ASN A 303 -18.41 3.86 -12.89
CA ASN A 303 -19.38 3.07 -12.14
C ASN A 303 -19.29 1.55 -12.33
N ARG A 304 -18.51 1.06 -13.31
CA ARG A 304 -18.14 -0.35 -13.50
C ARG A 304 -16.78 -0.70 -12.89
N GLY A 305 -16.18 0.22 -12.12
CA GLY A 305 -15.01 -0.03 -11.32
C GLY A 305 -13.79 0.80 -11.72
N LEU A 306 -12.63 0.31 -11.30
CA LEU A 306 -11.35 0.95 -11.56
C LEU A 306 -10.57 0.13 -12.58
N VAL A 307 -10.09 0.78 -13.64
CA VAL A 307 -9.25 0.15 -14.66
C VAL A 307 -7.85 0.70 -14.52
N TYR A 308 -6.87 -0.19 -14.45
CA TYR A 308 -5.47 0.13 -14.25
C TYR A 308 -4.58 -0.64 -15.24
N PRO A 309 -3.30 -0.28 -15.39
CA PRO A 309 -2.44 -0.91 -16.38
C PRO A 309 -2.21 -2.38 -16.07
N GLU A 310 -2.14 -3.19 -17.11
CA GLU A 310 -1.75 -4.59 -17.00
C GLU A 310 -0.24 -4.68 -16.92
N VAL A 311 0.25 -5.59 -16.07
CA VAL A 311 1.69 -5.81 -15.89
C VAL A 311 1.96 -7.26 -16.24
N TYR A 312 2.72 -7.47 -17.32
CA TYR A 312 3.13 -8.79 -17.77
C TYR A 312 4.61 -9.01 -17.47
N ALA A 313 4.92 -10.16 -16.86
CA ALA A 313 6.29 -10.64 -16.78
C ALA A 313 6.63 -11.31 -18.11
N THR A 314 7.64 -10.79 -18.81
CA THR A 314 8.04 -11.34 -20.11
C THR A 314 8.99 -12.52 -19.93
N SER A 315 9.37 -13.17 -21.02
CA SER A 315 10.41 -14.20 -21.05
C SER A 315 11.75 -13.71 -20.44
N ARG A 316 12.02 -12.41 -20.53
CA ARG A 316 13.23 -11.75 -20.00
C ARG A 316 13.16 -11.41 -18.51
N PHE A 317 12.01 -11.59 -17.87
CA PHE A 317 11.81 -11.27 -16.46
C PHE A 317 12.80 -12.01 -15.54
N ALA A 318 13.07 -13.29 -15.82
CA ALA A 318 13.95 -14.12 -14.99
C ALA A 318 15.40 -13.61 -15.00
N GLU A 319 15.89 -13.17 -16.16
CA GLU A 319 17.24 -12.60 -16.32
C GLU A 319 17.37 -11.31 -15.51
N TRP A 320 16.41 -10.40 -15.64
CA TRP A 320 16.37 -9.16 -14.87
C TRP A 320 16.27 -9.44 -13.37
N PHE A 321 15.43 -10.39 -12.98
CA PHE A 321 15.26 -10.78 -11.58
C PHE A 321 16.56 -11.33 -10.97
N ALA A 322 17.42 -12.00 -11.76
CA ALA A 322 18.74 -12.43 -11.29
C ALA A 322 19.63 -11.24 -10.88
N PHE A 323 19.62 -10.13 -11.64
CA PHE A 323 20.31 -8.90 -11.26
C PHE A 323 19.73 -8.28 -9.99
N VAL A 324 18.40 -8.26 -9.84
CA VAL A 324 17.72 -7.78 -8.64
C VAL A 324 18.13 -8.61 -7.41
N ALA A 325 18.12 -9.93 -7.53
CA ALA A 325 18.52 -10.86 -6.47
C ALA A 325 20.00 -10.68 -6.09
N LEU A 326 20.87 -10.50 -7.07
CA LEU A 326 22.30 -10.24 -6.85
C LEU A 326 22.53 -8.88 -6.19
N GLY A 327 21.85 -7.84 -6.64
CA GLY A 327 21.86 -6.51 -6.02
C GLY A 327 21.39 -6.53 -4.57
N PHE A 328 20.36 -7.33 -4.28
CA PHE A 328 19.86 -7.53 -2.92
C PHE A 328 20.86 -8.27 -2.04
N GLY A 329 21.45 -9.36 -2.54
CA GLY A 329 22.49 -10.12 -1.85
C GLY A 329 23.73 -9.28 -1.53
N LEU A 330 24.24 -8.54 -2.51
CA LEU A 330 25.37 -7.61 -2.33
C LEU A 330 25.01 -6.46 -1.39
N GLY A 331 23.79 -5.93 -1.48
CA GLY A 331 23.27 -4.91 -0.58
C GLY A 331 23.24 -5.37 0.88
N ILE A 332 22.78 -6.61 1.14
CA ILE A 332 22.83 -7.23 2.46
C ILE A 332 24.29 -7.43 2.92
N GLY A 333 25.14 -7.97 2.06
CA GLY A 333 26.56 -8.16 2.36
C GLY A 333 27.24 -6.85 2.79
N LEU A 334 27.00 -5.78 2.03
CA LEU A 334 27.51 -4.45 2.33
C LEU A 334 26.90 -3.88 3.63
N PHE A 335 25.61 -4.09 3.88
CA PHE A 335 24.96 -3.68 5.12
C PHE A 335 25.61 -4.34 6.35
N LEU A 336 25.86 -5.65 6.28
CA LEU A 336 26.49 -6.42 7.35
C LEU A 336 27.96 -6.03 7.53
N TYR A 337 28.69 -5.80 6.44
CA TYR A 337 30.08 -5.34 6.47
C TYR A 337 30.20 -3.95 7.12
N LEU A 338 29.37 -2.98 6.69
CA LEU A 338 29.36 -1.64 7.26
C LEU A 338 28.90 -1.62 8.72
N ARG A 339 28.03 -2.56 9.12
CA ARG A 339 27.70 -2.77 10.53
C ARG A 339 28.93 -3.18 11.32
N ARG A 340 29.68 -4.20 10.87
CA ARG A 340 30.92 -4.64 11.54
C ARG A 340 31.96 -3.52 11.60
N LEU A 341 32.14 -2.76 10.53
CA LEU A 341 33.03 -1.58 10.51
C LEU A 341 32.62 -0.52 11.51
N THR A 342 31.33 -0.24 11.65
CA THR A 342 30.81 0.72 12.65
C THR A 342 31.13 0.24 14.06
N GLU A 343 30.97 -1.07 14.32
CA GLU A 343 31.29 -1.69 15.62
C GLU A 343 32.80 -1.65 15.93
N MET A 344 33.67 -1.84 14.93
CA MET A 344 35.14 -1.81 15.10
C MET A 344 35.71 -0.39 15.21
N THR A 345 35.20 0.56 14.42
CA THR A 345 35.79 1.90 14.29
C THR A 345 35.10 2.96 15.15
N GLY A 346 33.91 2.67 15.68
CA GLY A 346 33.05 3.63 16.39
C GLY A 346 32.48 4.75 15.51
N LYS A 347 32.84 4.82 14.22
CA LYS A 347 32.31 5.83 13.28
C LYS A 347 31.00 5.34 12.65
N PRO A 348 29.90 6.11 12.73
CA PRO A 348 28.63 5.69 12.15
C PRO A 348 28.65 5.82 10.63
N TYR A 349 28.61 4.69 9.92
CA TYR A 349 28.42 4.66 8.47
C TYR A 349 26.93 4.58 8.11
N PRO A 350 26.45 5.33 7.09
CA PRO A 350 25.05 5.27 6.65
C PRO A 350 24.74 3.99 5.85
N ARG A 351 24.84 2.83 6.51
CA ARG A 351 24.72 1.47 5.95
C ARG A 351 23.49 1.26 5.06
N MET A 352 22.33 1.77 5.46
CA MET A 352 21.08 1.59 4.72
C MET A 352 21.12 2.31 3.37
N ARG A 353 21.75 3.48 3.31
CA ARG A 353 21.86 4.26 2.07
C ARG A 353 22.74 3.54 1.07
N TYR A 354 23.91 3.04 1.50
CA TYR A 354 24.81 2.31 0.63
C TYR A 354 24.24 0.98 0.16
N ALA A 355 23.59 0.22 1.04
CA ALA A 355 22.91 -1.03 0.67
C ALA A 355 21.79 -0.77 -0.36
N ALA A 356 20.98 0.28 -0.15
CA ALA A 356 19.94 0.67 -1.08
C ALA A 356 20.50 1.15 -2.43
N LEU A 357 21.62 1.89 -2.42
CA LEU A 357 22.30 2.31 -3.63
C LEU A 357 22.81 1.12 -4.45
N VAL A 358 23.42 0.13 -3.82
CA VAL A 358 23.89 -1.09 -4.50
C VAL A 358 22.70 -1.86 -5.08
N PHE A 359 21.65 -2.10 -4.30
CA PHE A 359 20.44 -2.75 -4.78
C PHE A 359 19.86 -2.03 -6.00
N LEU A 360 19.69 -0.71 -5.91
CA LEU A 360 19.10 0.10 -6.98
C LEU A 360 20.01 0.17 -8.22
N ALA A 361 21.33 0.25 -8.02
CA ALA A 361 22.30 0.23 -9.12
C ALA A 361 22.24 -1.09 -9.90
N PHE A 362 22.18 -2.24 -9.22
CA PHE A 362 22.08 -3.54 -9.88
C PHE A 362 20.73 -3.76 -10.56
N THR A 363 19.62 -3.31 -9.95
CA THR A 363 18.29 -3.37 -10.57
C THR A 363 18.22 -2.54 -11.85
N ILE A 364 18.80 -1.33 -11.86
CA ILE A 364 18.87 -0.47 -13.05
C ILE A 364 19.83 -1.05 -14.09
N LEU A 365 21.01 -1.53 -13.67
CA LEU A 365 21.97 -2.16 -14.57
C LEU A 365 21.35 -3.38 -15.24
N GLY A 366 20.68 -4.23 -14.49
CA GLY A 366 19.97 -5.39 -15.02
C GLY A 366 18.89 -4.99 -16.01
N TRP A 367 18.15 -3.91 -15.74
CA TRP A 367 17.16 -3.41 -16.70
C TRP A 367 17.83 -3.02 -18.01
N ILE A 368 18.86 -2.18 -17.97
CA ILE A 368 19.58 -1.72 -19.17
C ILE A 368 20.18 -2.89 -19.95
N VAL A 369 20.85 -3.81 -19.26
CA VAL A 369 21.53 -4.95 -19.89
C VAL A 369 20.53 -5.88 -20.56
N VAL A 370 19.47 -6.28 -19.85
CA VAL A 370 18.47 -7.23 -20.37
C VAL A 370 17.65 -6.61 -21.51
N THR A 371 17.26 -5.33 -21.40
CA THR A 371 16.57 -4.63 -22.50
C THR A 371 17.44 -4.40 -23.73
N GLY A 372 18.77 -4.47 -23.58
CA GLY A 372 19.72 -4.27 -24.67
C GLY A 372 19.91 -5.51 -25.54
N GLU A 373 19.43 -6.68 -25.11
CA GLU A 373 19.45 -7.88 -25.92
C GLU A 373 18.32 -7.87 -26.97
N PRO A 374 18.57 -8.37 -28.19
CA PRO A 374 17.52 -8.47 -29.20
C PRO A 374 16.35 -9.31 -28.69
N ALA A 375 15.12 -8.87 -28.99
CA ALA A 375 13.92 -9.61 -28.66
C ALA A 375 13.96 -11.02 -29.29
N PRO A 376 13.39 -12.05 -28.64
CA PRO A 376 13.27 -13.37 -29.25
C PRO A 376 12.54 -13.24 -30.59
N GLN A 377 13.17 -13.66 -31.69
CA GLN A 377 12.62 -13.46 -33.03
C GLN A 377 11.59 -14.51 -33.43
N ASN A 378 11.60 -15.69 -32.79
CA ASN A 378 10.76 -16.82 -33.14
C ASN A 378 9.95 -17.36 -31.96
N VAL A 379 8.73 -17.81 -32.24
CA VAL A 379 7.83 -18.53 -31.32
C VAL A 379 7.64 -19.96 -31.81
N LEU A 380 7.53 -20.90 -30.87
CA LEU A 380 7.11 -22.27 -31.20
C LEU A 380 5.59 -22.32 -31.21
N VAL A 381 5.01 -22.54 -32.39
CA VAL A 381 3.57 -22.71 -32.59
C VAL A 381 3.30 -24.16 -32.97
N GLU A 382 2.25 -24.76 -32.40
CA GLU A 382 1.81 -26.09 -32.80
C GLU A 382 0.96 -25.99 -34.06
N GLN A 383 1.47 -26.52 -35.17
CA GLN A 383 0.81 -26.56 -36.48
C GLN A 383 0.76 -28.01 -36.95
N ASP A 384 -0.44 -28.53 -37.24
CA ASP A 384 -0.67 -29.91 -37.66
C ASP A 384 -0.05 -30.99 -36.73
N GLY A 385 -0.02 -30.72 -35.42
CA GLY A 385 0.54 -31.63 -34.41
C GLY A 385 2.08 -31.64 -34.31
N ALA A 386 2.77 -30.69 -34.97
CA ALA A 386 4.21 -30.47 -34.87
C ALA A 386 4.52 -29.04 -34.36
N LEU A 387 5.54 -28.91 -33.51
CA LEU A 387 6.03 -27.62 -33.04
C LEU A 387 6.92 -26.98 -34.12
N VAL A 388 6.43 -25.92 -34.77
CA VAL A 388 7.14 -25.18 -35.80
C VAL A 388 7.62 -23.84 -35.23
N SER A 389 8.89 -23.51 -35.48
CA SER A 389 9.47 -22.21 -35.12
C SER A 389 9.11 -21.17 -36.18
N VAL A 390 8.20 -20.27 -35.84
CA VAL A 390 7.71 -19.20 -36.72
C VAL A 390 8.18 -17.84 -36.19
N PRO A 391 8.61 -16.89 -37.03
CA PRO A 391 8.90 -15.53 -36.59
C PRO A 391 7.71 -14.89 -35.84
N VAL A 392 7.96 -14.14 -34.76
CA VAL A 392 6.90 -13.53 -33.93
C VAL A 392 5.95 -12.66 -34.75
N GLU A 393 6.49 -11.86 -35.67
CA GLU A 393 5.68 -10.98 -36.54
C GLU A 393 4.73 -11.79 -37.42
N GLN A 394 5.21 -12.87 -38.03
CA GLN A 394 4.40 -13.78 -38.83
C GLN A 394 3.35 -14.52 -37.98
N ALA A 395 3.70 -14.92 -36.75
CA ALA A 395 2.76 -15.55 -35.83
C ALA A 395 1.63 -14.61 -35.37
N ILE A 396 1.91 -13.30 -35.30
CA ILE A 396 0.89 -12.27 -35.01
C ILE A 396 -0.01 -12.06 -36.24
N ASP A 397 0.58 -11.91 -37.43
CA ASP A 397 -0.15 -11.67 -38.67
C ASP A 397 -1.05 -12.85 -39.07
N GLU A 398 -0.63 -14.08 -38.78
CA GLU A 398 -1.39 -15.31 -39.03
C GLU A 398 -2.33 -15.69 -37.86
N GLU A 399 -2.50 -14.83 -36.85
CA GLU A 399 -3.32 -15.06 -35.63
C GLU A 399 -2.98 -16.37 -34.88
N LEU A 400 -1.75 -16.86 -35.02
CA LEU A 400 -1.26 -18.09 -34.40
C LEU A 400 -1.00 -17.95 -32.88
N ILE A 401 -0.83 -16.72 -32.41
CA ILE A 401 -0.66 -16.37 -30.99
C ILE A 401 -1.60 -15.23 -30.60
N THR A 402 -2.10 -15.26 -29.36
CA THR A 402 -2.95 -14.17 -28.86
C THR A 402 -2.12 -12.90 -28.60
N ARG A 403 -2.79 -11.73 -28.60
CA ARG A 403 -2.16 -10.44 -28.21
C ARG A 403 -1.49 -10.52 -26.84
N GLU A 404 -2.06 -11.28 -25.90
CA GLU A 404 -1.46 -11.46 -24.58
C GLU A 404 -0.19 -12.33 -24.64
N GLN A 405 -0.18 -13.36 -25.48
CA GLN A 405 0.98 -14.22 -25.67
C GLN A 405 2.13 -13.49 -26.37
N SER A 406 1.86 -12.54 -27.27
CA SER A 406 2.92 -11.77 -27.93
C SER A 406 3.67 -10.85 -26.96
N LEU A 407 3.01 -10.35 -25.92
CA LEU A 407 3.63 -9.52 -24.87
C LEU A 407 4.70 -10.28 -24.07
N LEU A 408 4.65 -11.62 -24.01
CA LEU A 408 5.68 -12.43 -23.38
C LEU A 408 7.03 -12.36 -24.11
N TYR A 409 7.02 -11.97 -25.39
CA TYR A 409 8.20 -11.85 -26.24
C TYR A 409 8.68 -10.40 -26.40
N ALA A 410 8.13 -9.46 -25.62
CA ALA A 410 8.60 -8.09 -25.61
C ALA A 410 10.08 -8.00 -25.13
N PRO A 411 10.87 -7.03 -25.63
CA PRO A 411 12.29 -6.87 -25.28
C PRO A 411 12.50 -6.42 -23.82
N THR A 412 11.46 -5.88 -23.18
CA THR A 412 11.47 -5.41 -21.80
C THR A 412 11.26 -6.58 -20.83
N PRO A 413 11.88 -6.59 -19.63
CA PRO A 413 11.61 -7.63 -18.63
C PRO A 413 10.18 -7.61 -18.08
N ILE A 414 9.58 -6.42 -18.06
CA ILE A 414 8.21 -6.18 -17.61
C ILE A 414 7.57 -5.28 -18.65
N GLU A 415 6.46 -5.75 -19.21
CA GLU A 415 5.66 -4.98 -20.15
C GLU A 415 4.43 -4.43 -19.43
N ILE A 416 4.23 -3.12 -19.56
CA ILE A 416 3.11 -2.40 -18.93
C ILE A 416 2.15 -1.96 -20.04
N VAL A 417 1.00 -2.62 -20.13
CA VAL A 417 -0.03 -2.27 -21.11
C VAL A 417 -0.97 -1.26 -20.47
N LEU A 418 -0.95 -0.04 -21.01
CA LEU A 418 -1.87 1.02 -20.57
C LEU A 418 -3.30 0.68 -20.97
N PRO A 419 -4.29 1.08 -20.14
CA PRO A 419 -5.68 0.82 -20.45
C PRO A 419 -6.13 1.65 -21.65
N GLU A 420 -6.75 0.99 -22.63
CA GLU A 420 -7.28 1.62 -23.83
C GLU A 420 -8.79 1.44 -23.90
N ARG A 421 -9.51 2.55 -24.00
CA ARG A 421 -10.97 2.53 -24.08
C ARG A 421 -11.44 2.22 -25.50
N GLN A 422 -12.13 1.10 -25.68
CA GLN A 422 -12.73 0.67 -26.94
C GLN A 422 -14.27 0.69 -26.82
N GLY A 423 -14.85 1.88 -27.03
CA GLY A 423 -16.31 2.08 -26.98
C GLY A 423 -16.92 1.90 -25.58
N LEU A 424 -17.71 0.83 -25.40
CA LEU A 424 -18.40 0.47 -24.14
C LEU A 424 -17.63 -0.54 -23.29
N ARG A 425 -16.37 -0.83 -23.64
CA ARG A 425 -15.47 -1.71 -22.89
C ARG A 425 -14.06 -1.12 -22.92
N PHE A 426 -13.19 -1.61 -22.06
CA PHE A 426 -11.76 -1.42 -22.20
C PHE A 426 -11.19 -2.59 -23.00
N GLY A 427 -10.39 -2.30 -24.02
CA GLY A 427 -9.73 -3.31 -24.86
C GLY A 427 -8.43 -3.82 -24.25
N SER A 428 -7.86 -3.04 -23.32
CA SER A 428 -6.72 -3.40 -22.47
C SER A 428 -6.90 -2.76 -21.09
N GLY A 429 -6.27 -3.33 -20.07
CA GLY A 429 -6.30 -2.82 -18.70
C GLY A 429 -7.01 -3.78 -17.76
N GLN A 430 -6.42 -4.01 -16.60
CA GLN A 430 -7.04 -4.84 -15.57
C GLN A 430 -8.18 -4.07 -14.92
N THR A 431 -9.31 -4.74 -14.75
CA THR A 431 -10.51 -4.17 -14.14
C THR A 431 -10.67 -4.67 -12.71
N ILE A 432 -10.83 -3.75 -11.76
CA ILE A 432 -11.24 -4.04 -10.40
C ILE A 432 -12.74 -3.83 -10.32
N SER A 433 -13.46 -4.85 -9.87
CA SER A 433 -14.92 -4.78 -9.79
C SER A 433 -15.40 -3.65 -8.84
N PRO A 434 -16.58 -3.07 -9.09
CA PRO A 434 -17.20 -2.10 -8.20
C PRO A 434 -17.34 -2.61 -6.77
N GLU A 435 -17.74 -3.87 -6.63
CA GLU A 435 -18.01 -4.51 -5.36
C GLU A 435 -16.71 -4.69 -4.55
N TYR A 436 -15.63 -5.14 -5.21
CA TYR A 436 -14.30 -5.24 -4.59
C TYR A 436 -13.83 -3.87 -4.09
N SER A 437 -13.94 -2.83 -4.92
CA SER A 437 -13.50 -1.47 -4.59
C SER A 437 -14.27 -0.91 -3.39
N ALA A 438 -15.60 -1.07 -3.39
CA ALA A 438 -16.46 -0.61 -2.31
C ALA A 438 -16.17 -1.32 -0.99
N LEU A 439 -16.06 -2.66 -1.02
CA LEU A 439 -15.76 -3.47 0.15
C LEU A 439 -14.37 -3.14 0.71
N LEU A 440 -13.35 -3.05 -0.14
CA LEU A 440 -12.00 -2.69 0.26
C LEU A 440 -11.97 -1.31 0.91
N LEU A 441 -12.60 -0.30 0.29
CA LEU A 441 -12.66 1.06 0.86
C LEU A 441 -13.38 1.08 2.21
N ALA A 442 -14.53 0.41 2.32
CA ALA A 442 -15.29 0.34 3.57
C ALA A 442 -14.46 -0.32 4.69
N LEU A 443 -13.85 -1.48 4.42
CA LEU A 443 -13.02 -2.20 5.39
C LEU A 443 -11.79 -1.38 5.82
N VAL A 444 -11.12 -0.74 4.85
CA VAL A 444 -9.94 0.09 5.10
C VAL A 444 -10.30 1.28 5.97
N ILE A 445 -11.33 2.05 5.61
CA ILE A 445 -11.72 3.27 6.32
C ILE A 445 -12.24 2.94 7.72
N TYR A 446 -13.09 1.93 7.84
CA TYR A 446 -13.61 1.44 9.13
C TYR A 446 -12.47 1.03 10.06
N THR A 447 -11.61 0.12 9.60
CA THR A 447 -10.54 -0.44 10.43
C THR A 447 -9.47 0.60 10.74
N ALA A 448 -9.16 1.50 9.79
CA ALA A 448 -8.24 2.61 10.01
C ALA A 448 -8.69 3.52 11.16
N ALA A 449 -9.99 3.76 11.32
CA ALA A 449 -10.50 4.57 12.41
C ALA A 449 -10.22 3.95 13.79
N PHE A 450 -10.39 2.63 13.93
CA PHE A 450 -10.02 1.92 15.16
C PHE A 450 -8.50 1.89 15.39
N ILE A 451 -7.73 1.66 14.33
CA ILE A 451 -6.25 1.68 14.40
C ILE A 451 -5.75 3.07 14.82
N ALA A 452 -6.32 4.15 14.28
CA ALA A 452 -5.96 5.52 14.63
C ALA A 452 -6.12 5.78 16.12
N GLU A 453 -7.22 5.30 16.71
CA GLU A 453 -7.45 5.45 18.15
C GLU A 453 -6.50 4.59 18.98
N ILE A 454 -6.22 3.35 18.55
CA ILE A 454 -5.22 2.48 19.19
C ILE A 454 -3.83 3.15 19.18
N VAL A 455 -3.41 3.70 18.05
CA VAL A 455 -2.12 4.39 17.90
C VAL A 455 -2.07 5.63 18.79
N ARG A 456 -3.12 6.44 18.79
CA ARG A 456 -3.25 7.62 19.65
C ARG A 456 -3.14 7.24 21.13
N ALA A 457 -3.91 6.24 21.56
CA ALA A 457 -3.93 5.76 22.94
C ALA A 457 -2.58 5.18 23.35
N GLY A 458 -1.94 4.41 22.47
CA GLY A 458 -0.63 3.81 22.73
C GLY A 458 0.49 4.84 22.89
N ILE A 459 0.47 5.93 22.11
CA ILE A 459 1.44 7.02 22.27
C ILE A 459 1.19 7.79 23.57
N LEU A 460 -0.08 8.05 23.93
CA LEU A 460 -0.44 8.75 25.16
C LEU A 460 -0.21 7.91 26.43
N ALA A 461 -0.13 6.58 26.30
CA ALA A 461 0.17 5.68 27.41
C ALA A 461 1.62 5.80 27.91
N VAL A 462 2.53 6.41 27.13
CA VAL A 462 3.91 6.62 27.53
C VAL A 462 3.99 7.66 28.66
N PRO A 463 4.59 7.35 29.83
CA PRO A 463 4.63 8.27 30.96
C PRO A 463 5.30 9.60 30.64
N ARG A 464 4.70 10.71 31.08
CA ARG A 464 5.23 12.07 30.84
C ARG A 464 6.63 12.27 31.40
N GLY A 465 6.95 11.67 32.56
CA GLY A 465 8.27 11.77 33.17
C GLY A 465 9.40 11.23 32.27
N GLN A 466 9.14 10.20 31.45
CA GLN A 466 10.12 9.70 30.47
C GLN A 466 10.38 10.73 29.36
N LEU A 467 9.35 11.48 28.96
CA LEU A 467 9.45 12.54 27.96
C LEU A 467 10.21 13.75 28.51
N GLU A 468 9.94 14.12 29.76
CA GLU A 468 10.61 15.22 30.45
C GLU A 468 12.08 14.91 30.69
N ALA A 469 12.41 13.70 31.17
CA ALA A 469 13.78 13.24 31.32
C ALA A 469 14.54 13.20 29.99
N ALA A 470 13.92 12.67 28.93
CA ALA A 470 14.50 12.66 27.58
C ALA A 470 14.80 14.07 27.05
N ARG A 471 13.90 15.04 27.29
CA ARG A 471 14.10 16.45 26.93
C ARG A 471 15.20 17.10 27.78
N ALA A 472 15.28 16.77 29.07
CA ALA A 472 16.34 17.26 29.96
C ALA A 472 17.73 16.79 29.52
N LEU A 473 17.81 15.60 28.93
CA LEU A 473 19.03 15.07 28.29
C LEU A 473 19.34 15.71 26.92
N GLY A 474 18.56 16.70 26.48
CA GLY A 474 18.77 17.41 25.23
C GLY A 474 18.34 16.65 23.97
N LEU A 475 17.55 15.57 24.10
CA LEU A 475 17.06 14.83 22.93
C LEU A 475 16.12 15.70 22.09
N SER A 476 16.41 15.81 20.79
CA SER A 476 15.51 16.42 19.83
C SER A 476 14.21 15.62 19.68
N TYR A 477 13.12 16.26 19.25
CA TYR A 477 11.82 15.59 19.09
C TYR A 477 11.87 14.31 18.22
N PRO A 478 12.61 14.26 17.09
CA PRO A 478 12.75 13.01 16.32
C PRO A 478 13.50 11.91 17.09
N GLN A 479 14.52 12.27 17.87
CA GLN A 479 15.25 11.32 18.72
C GLN A 479 14.35 10.80 19.83
N LEU A 480 13.62 11.69 20.51
CA LEU A 480 12.67 11.36 21.56
C LEU A 480 11.54 10.44 21.04
N LEU A 481 10.99 10.71 19.84
CA LEU A 481 10.03 9.84 19.19
C LEU A 481 10.59 8.44 18.93
N ARG A 482 11.77 8.37 18.31
CA ARG A 482 12.37 7.09 17.88
C ARG A 482 12.94 6.25 19.03
N MET A 483 13.53 6.90 20.03
CA MET A 483 14.30 6.23 21.08
C MET A 483 13.46 5.97 22.34
N VAL A 484 12.43 6.78 22.60
CA VAL A 484 11.66 6.72 23.87
C VAL A 484 10.18 6.41 23.62
N ILE A 485 9.48 7.24 22.84
CA ILE A 485 8.02 7.10 22.65
C ILE A 485 7.70 5.83 21.86
N LEU A 486 8.20 5.70 20.63
CA LEU A 486 7.77 4.65 19.71
C LEU A 486 8.04 3.23 20.25
N PRO A 487 9.21 2.91 20.83
CA PRO A 487 9.45 1.57 21.38
C PRO A 487 8.49 1.20 22.50
N GLN A 488 8.08 2.17 23.34
CA GLN A 488 7.13 1.93 24.43
C GLN A 488 5.68 1.89 23.93
N ALA A 489 5.31 2.82 23.05
CA ALA A 489 3.99 2.90 22.46
C ALA A 489 3.65 1.63 21.66
N LEU A 490 4.59 1.09 20.88
CA LEU A 490 4.39 -0.13 20.10
C LEU A 490 3.98 -1.33 20.98
N ARG A 491 4.50 -1.43 22.21
CA ARG A 491 4.12 -2.49 23.16
C ARG A 491 2.65 -2.44 23.57
N VAL A 492 2.10 -1.22 23.63
CA VAL A 492 0.70 -0.98 23.97
C VAL A 492 -0.19 -1.13 22.72
N ILE A 493 0.33 -0.78 21.55
CA ILE A 493 -0.39 -0.77 20.27
C ILE A 493 -0.59 -2.18 19.70
N ILE A 494 0.44 -3.03 19.72
CA ILE A 494 0.44 -4.32 19.00
C ILE A 494 -0.65 -5.30 19.49
N PRO A 495 -0.87 -5.51 20.80
CA PRO A 495 -1.91 -6.44 21.25
C PRO A 495 -3.33 -6.10 20.73
N PRO A 496 -3.85 -4.86 20.87
CA PRO A 496 -5.16 -4.52 20.30
C PRO A 496 -5.18 -4.47 18.77
N LEU A 497 -4.06 -4.21 18.09
CA LEU A 497 -4.00 -4.33 16.62
C LEU A 497 -4.27 -5.75 16.14
N THR A 498 -3.82 -6.76 16.88
CA THR A 498 -4.08 -8.18 16.56
C THR A 498 -5.58 -8.45 16.46
N ASN A 499 -6.37 -7.92 17.40
CA ASN A 499 -7.82 -8.05 17.36
C ASN A 499 -8.43 -7.30 16.17
N GLN A 500 -7.92 -6.12 15.81
CA GLN A 500 -8.42 -5.39 14.64
C GLN A 500 -8.12 -6.12 13.33
N TYR A 501 -6.97 -6.79 13.22
CA TYR A 501 -6.63 -7.56 12.03
C TYR A 501 -7.52 -8.80 11.88
N LEU A 502 -7.77 -9.51 12.99
CA LEU A 502 -8.72 -10.63 13.01
C LEU A 502 -10.15 -10.17 12.68
N ASN A 503 -10.55 -9.00 13.17
CA ASN A 503 -11.87 -8.44 12.87
C ASN A 503 -12.00 -8.05 11.40
N LEU A 504 -10.99 -7.42 10.78
CA LEU A 504 -11.02 -7.12 9.35
C LEU A 504 -11.17 -8.40 8.53
N ALA A 505 -10.40 -9.45 8.86
CA ALA A 505 -10.49 -10.73 8.18
C ALA A 505 -11.89 -11.33 8.27
N LYS A 506 -12.50 -11.39 9.46
CA LYS A 506 -13.88 -11.89 9.64
C LYS A 506 -14.90 -11.01 8.93
N ASN A 507 -14.76 -9.70 9.04
CA ASN A 507 -15.67 -8.74 8.44
C ASN A 507 -15.63 -8.73 6.90
N SER A 508 -14.58 -9.28 6.27
CA SER A 508 -14.55 -9.47 4.82
C SER A 508 -15.74 -10.30 4.31
N SER A 509 -16.31 -11.20 5.14
CA SER A 509 -17.48 -12.01 4.78
C SER A 509 -18.79 -11.22 4.69
N LEU A 510 -18.80 -9.95 5.12
CA LEU A 510 -19.94 -9.04 4.89
C LEU A 510 -20.07 -8.64 3.41
N ALA A 511 -19.11 -9.05 2.57
CA ALA A 511 -19.15 -9.03 1.10
C ALA A 511 -20.48 -9.46 0.51
N ILE A 512 -21.16 -10.43 1.13
CA ILE A 512 -22.46 -10.94 0.68
C ILE A 512 -23.51 -9.84 0.52
N ALA A 513 -23.40 -8.74 1.27
CA ALA A 513 -24.35 -7.62 1.23
C ALA A 513 -24.38 -6.88 -0.11
N ILE A 514 -23.30 -6.97 -0.88
CA ILE A 514 -23.14 -6.36 -2.21
C ILE A 514 -22.85 -7.41 -3.28
N SER A 515 -23.13 -8.68 -2.97
CA SER A 515 -22.90 -9.82 -3.87
C SER A 515 -21.45 -9.96 -4.37
N PHE A 516 -20.47 -9.51 -3.59
CA PHE A 516 -19.07 -9.76 -3.93
C PHE A 516 -18.73 -11.23 -3.68
N ALA A 517 -18.10 -11.87 -4.67
CA ALA A 517 -17.80 -13.30 -4.65
C ALA A 517 -16.53 -13.64 -3.85
N ASP A 518 -16.63 -13.49 -2.53
CA ASP A 518 -15.65 -13.98 -1.57
C ASP A 518 -15.89 -15.46 -1.23
N VAL A 519 -15.03 -16.11 -0.43
CA VAL A 519 -15.21 -17.51 0.00
C VAL A 519 -16.61 -17.75 0.56
N TYR A 520 -17.12 -16.83 1.38
CA TYR A 520 -18.42 -17.00 2.01
C TYR A 520 -19.56 -16.98 0.97
N GLN A 521 -19.59 -15.98 0.10
CA GLN A 521 -20.62 -15.84 -0.93
C GLN A 521 -20.58 -17.01 -1.93
N VAL A 522 -19.38 -17.42 -2.35
CA VAL A 522 -19.20 -18.53 -3.29
C VAL A 522 -19.70 -19.82 -2.65
N MET A 523 -19.22 -20.17 -1.45
CA MET A 523 -19.63 -21.42 -0.79
C MET A 523 -21.10 -21.42 -0.36
N ASN A 524 -21.68 -20.25 -0.08
CA ASN A 524 -23.12 -20.14 0.13
C ASN A 524 -23.89 -20.49 -1.15
N THR A 525 -23.42 -20.02 -2.32
CA THR A 525 -24.00 -20.38 -3.63
C THR A 525 -23.86 -21.88 -3.89
N VAL A 526 -22.66 -22.44 -3.69
CA VAL A 526 -22.41 -23.88 -3.83
C VAL A 526 -23.30 -24.70 -2.90
N GLY A 527 -23.42 -24.33 -1.63
CA GLY A 527 -24.28 -25.01 -0.66
C GLY A 527 -25.75 -25.01 -1.07
N ASN A 528 -26.25 -23.88 -1.59
CA ASN A 528 -27.62 -23.75 -2.05
C ASN A 528 -27.92 -24.57 -3.32
N GLN A 529 -26.97 -24.66 -4.25
CA GLN A 529 -27.16 -25.41 -5.50
C GLN A 529 -26.97 -26.92 -5.34
N SER A 530 -25.98 -27.34 -4.54
CA SER A 530 -25.69 -28.77 -4.28
C SER A 530 -26.58 -29.39 -3.20
N GLY A 531 -27.31 -28.57 -2.42
CA GLY A 531 -28.02 -29.00 -1.22
C GLY A 531 -27.11 -29.33 -0.03
N GLN A 532 -25.79 -29.24 -0.18
CA GLN A 532 -24.78 -29.57 0.84
C GLN A 532 -24.44 -28.38 1.75
N SER A 533 -25.45 -27.63 2.21
CA SER A 533 -25.24 -26.39 2.98
C SER A 533 -24.44 -26.58 4.26
N VAL A 534 -24.63 -27.70 4.97
CA VAL A 534 -23.88 -27.99 6.21
C VAL A 534 -22.39 -28.17 5.92
N THR A 535 -22.04 -28.94 4.88
CA THR A 535 -20.64 -29.14 4.50
C THR A 535 -20.03 -27.84 3.97
N SER A 536 -20.74 -27.10 3.11
CA SER A 536 -20.27 -25.82 2.57
C SER A 536 -19.99 -24.79 3.67
N ILE A 537 -20.88 -24.62 4.64
CA ILE A 537 -20.66 -23.73 5.79
C ILE A 537 -19.51 -24.23 6.66
N THR A 538 -19.34 -25.55 6.82
CA THR A 538 -18.20 -26.12 7.56
C THR A 538 -16.87 -25.80 6.88
N ILE A 539 -16.79 -25.91 5.55
CA ILE A 539 -15.60 -25.52 4.76
C ILE A 539 -15.30 -24.03 4.95
N VAL A 540 -16.31 -23.16 4.91
CA VAL A 540 -16.15 -21.72 5.19
C VAL A 540 -15.59 -21.51 6.59
N MET A 541 -16.18 -22.12 7.63
CA MET A 541 -15.74 -21.96 9.02
C MET A 541 -14.28 -22.38 9.20
N LEU A 542 -13.90 -23.53 8.62
CA LEU A 542 -12.51 -24.01 8.64
C LEU A 542 -11.59 -23.03 7.90
N THR A 543 -12.01 -22.51 6.75
CA THR A 543 -11.22 -21.55 5.97
C THR A 543 -10.95 -20.27 6.76
N TYR A 544 -11.97 -19.65 7.35
CA TYR A 544 -11.80 -18.44 8.18
C TYR A 544 -11.04 -18.72 9.47
N LEU A 545 -11.17 -19.92 10.05
CA LEU A 545 -10.36 -20.35 11.19
C LEU A 545 -8.88 -20.43 10.81
N VAL A 546 -8.54 -21.07 9.69
CA VAL A 546 -7.16 -21.17 9.18
C VAL A 546 -6.58 -19.77 8.92
N ILE A 547 -7.33 -18.90 8.23
CA ILE A 547 -6.93 -17.51 8.00
C ILE A 547 -6.68 -16.79 9.34
N SER A 548 -7.60 -16.94 10.30
CA SER A 548 -7.47 -16.33 11.63
C SER A 548 -6.26 -16.83 12.40
N LEU A 549 -5.97 -18.14 12.33
CA LEU A 549 -4.80 -18.74 12.97
C LEU A 549 -3.49 -18.27 12.33
N ILE A 550 -3.45 -18.10 11.00
CA ILE A 550 -2.29 -17.54 10.29
C ILE A 550 -2.04 -16.10 10.75
N ILE A 551 -3.07 -15.24 10.74
CA ILE A 551 -2.97 -13.85 11.20
C ILE A 551 -2.56 -13.79 12.66
N SER A 552 -3.20 -14.59 13.53
CA SER A 552 -2.89 -14.62 14.96
C SER A 552 -1.47 -15.09 15.21
N SER A 553 -0.99 -16.12 14.50
CA SER A 553 0.38 -16.62 14.62
C SER A 553 1.40 -15.56 14.20
N ALA A 554 1.17 -14.90 13.07
CA ALA A 554 2.02 -13.81 12.60
C ALA A 554 2.07 -12.65 13.60
N MET A 555 0.91 -12.25 14.13
CA MET A 555 0.82 -11.14 15.11
C MET A 555 1.39 -11.51 16.47
N ASN A 556 1.24 -12.75 16.93
CA ASN A 556 1.87 -13.24 18.15
C ASN A 556 3.38 -13.27 18.03
N TRP A 557 3.90 -13.67 16.86
CA TRP A 557 5.33 -13.56 16.56
C TRP A 557 5.80 -12.12 16.64
N VAL A 558 5.09 -11.16 16.03
CA VAL A 558 5.41 -9.72 16.15
C VAL A 558 5.36 -9.29 17.62
N ASN A 559 4.30 -9.61 18.36
CA ASN A 559 4.11 -9.25 19.77
C ASN A 559 5.27 -9.74 20.65
N SER A 560 5.72 -10.98 20.46
CA SER A 560 6.84 -11.57 21.21
C SER A 560 8.15 -10.80 21.06
N ARG A 561 8.35 -10.07 19.94
CA ARG A 561 9.55 -9.25 19.72
C ARG A 561 9.57 -7.96 20.53
N PHE A 562 8.41 -7.48 21.00
CA PHE A 562 8.28 -6.20 21.69
C PHE A 562 8.00 -6.33 23.19
N GLN A 563 7.58 -7.51 23.67
CA GLN A 563 7.39 -7.76 25.10
C GLN A 563 8.71 -7.65 25.89
N LEU A 564 8.65 -7.09 27.09
CA LEU A 564 9.79 -7.09 28.01
C LEU A 564 9.93 -8.50 28.59
N VAL A 565 11.14 -9.07 28.51
CA VAL A 565 11.50 -10.21 29.35
C VAL A 565 11.63 -9.66 30.76
N THR A 566 10.56 -9.73 31.55
CA THR A 566 10.64 -9.56 33.00
C THR A 566 11.45 -10.76 33.52
N ARG A 567 12.73 -10.52 33.84
CA ARG A 567 13.56 -11.46 34.59
C ARG A 567 13.38 -11.23 36.07
#